data_AF-A0A7D9JMU3-F1
#
_entry.id   AF-A0A7D9JMU3-F1
#
_cell.length_a   1.000
_cell.length_b   1.000
_cell.length_c   1.000
_cell.angle_alpha   90.00
_cell.angle_beta   90.00
_cell.angle_gamma   90.00
#
_symmetry.space_group_name_H-M   'P 1'
#
loop_
_entity.id
_entity.type
_entity.pdbx_description
1 polymer ?
#
loop_
_entity_poly.entity_id
_entity_poly.type
_entity_poly.pdbx_seq_one_letter_code
_entity_poly.pdbx_strand_id
1 'polypeptide(L)'
;MSQSHWRQRGRGNPSRGSHGRGQHRHASQNSQGNEHETPFTNSEKGGSFYRGRGRGFSQRGRGQHRRGNRGHHSSRGTSGDVSSSYRGHRDMQGGRSTPKPQQKFLDFPFIEHHETVRLLPQFRVMFILRGLPGSGKSTIADAILQQYRDHAIVCSADYYRYNKDGEYVWHEDTLQETHNKCQRRAERFAALNKPVLIIDNTNVTHSEVETYINLAKQYGYVVVLVEPKTPWKFEARQLTARNTHNVSFTKICRKVGQYDEILPLYFGWFVSPADYTRLQTTAKDILWKCLQISDFQQCIKAFSGHSYPKFTVHNALSYYSIKHSDRQDYHVTACFSPRGKYLAGSPYHKSPAVGKALGEISQLSIIGCVITNDTFSARVSLTKKQRALWMNDNQTGQQQRKRGTCSKTN
;
A
#
# COMPACT_ATOMS: atom_id res chain seq x y z
N MET A 1 2.92 -6.85 -1.96
CA MET A 1 2.33 -5.62 -2.53
C MET A 1 3.35 -4.50 -2.45
N SER A 2 3.40 -3.60 -3.44
CA SER A 2 4.51 -2.67 -3.70
C SER A 2 4.46 -1.37 -2.91
N GLN A 3 5.62 -0.88 -2.49
CA GLN A 3 5.84 0.54 -2.21
C GLN A 3 6.95 1.07 -3.11
N SER A 4 6.67 2.07 -3.95
CA SER A 4 7.66 2.69 -4.82
C SER A 4 8.26 3.96 -4.22
N HIS A 5 9.58 4.07 -4.37
CA HIS A 5 10.32 5.31 -4.57
C HIS A 5 10.68 5.34 -6.07
N TRP A 6 10.18 6.28 -6.86
CA TRP A 6 10.62 6.46 -8.25
C TRP A 6 10.91 7.94 -8.55
N ARG A 7 12.16 8.23 -8.91
CA ARG A 7 12.58 9.49 -9.53
C ARG A 7 12.41 9.39 -11.05
N GLN A 8 11.81 10.42 -11.65
CA GLN A 8 11.82 10.65 -13.10
C GLN A 8 13.27 10.89 -13.58
N ARG A 9 13.60 10.43 -14.79
CA ARG A 9 14.61 11.10 -15.60
C ARG A 9 13.98 11.57 -16.90
N GLY A 10 14.21 12.86 -17.18
CA GLY A 10 13.77 13.55 -18.38
C GLY A 10 14.34 12.95 -19.66
N ARG A 11 13.64 13.28 -20.74
CA ARG A 11 13.92 12.85 -22.11
C ARG A 11 15.33 13.30 -22.52
N GLY A 12 16.19 12.35 -22.87
CA GLY A 12 17.44 12.59 -23.59
C GLY A 12 17.25 12.20 -25.05
N ASN A 13 17.48 13.15 -25.95
CA ASN A 13 17.42 13.01 -27.41
C ASN A 13 18.51 12.04 -27.92
N PRO A 14 18.33 11.34 -29.06
CA PRO A 14 19.34 10.43 -29.58
C PRO A 14 20.32 11.16 -30.52
N SER A 15 21.61 10.96 -30.32
CA SER A 15 22.65 11.38 -31.28
C SER A 15 23.51 10.18 -31.73
N ARG A 16 23.79 10.20 -33.03
CA ARG A 16 24.43 9.19 -33.87
C ARG A 16 25.96 9.12 -33.66
N GLY A 17 26.52 7.91 -33.79
CA GLY A 17 27.63 7.57 -34.70
C GLY A 17 29.03 8.18 -34.56
N SER A 18 29.95 7.39 -33.97
CA SER A 18 31.25 6.89 -34.50
C SER A 18 32.36 7.79 -35.14
N HIS A 19 33.61 7.37 -34.88
CA HIS A 19 34.95 7.77 -35.42
C HIS A 19 35.62 8.94 -34.67
N GLY A 20 36.92 9.00 -34.36
CA GLY A 20 38.11 8.20 -34.67
C GLY A 20 39.33 8.79 -33.92
N ARG A 21 40.50 8.16 -34.08
CA ARG A 21 41.79 8.30 -33.35
C ARG A 21 42.41 9.71 -33.31
N GLY A 22 43.31 9.94 -32.33
CA GLY A 22 44.37 10.95 -32.43
C GLY A 22 45.16 11.20 -31.12
N GLN A 23 46.43 10.80 -31.08
CA GLN A 23 47.44 11.15 -30.06
C GLN A 23 47.96 12.58 -30.30
N HIS A 24 48.35 13.33 -29.24
CA HIS A 24 49.68 13.95 -29.05
C HIS A 24 49.75 14.98 -27.90
N ARG A 25 50.72 14.74 -27.00
CA ARG A 25 51.74 15.62 -26.37
C ARG A 25 51.41 16.97 -25.69
N HIS A 26 51.93 17.04 -24.44
CA HIS A 26 52.67 18.12 -23.75
C HIS A 26 52.32 19.60 -23.97
N ALA A 27 52.07 20.33 -22.87
CA ALA A 27 53.00 21.35 -22.34
C ALA A 27 52.49 21.97 -21.02
N SER A 28 53.45 22.26 -20.16
CA SER A 28 53.41 22.90 -18.85
C SER A 28 53.59 24.42 -18.93
N GLN A 29 53.12 25.13 -17.89
CA GLN A 29 53.63 26.38 -17.23
C GLN A 29 52.46 27.33 -16.90
N ASN A 30 52.13 27.63 -15.63
CA ASN A 30 52.77 28.43 -14.55
C ASN A 30 52.73 29.96 -14.73
N SER A 31 52.11 30.66 -13.76
CA SER A 31 52.36 32.03 -13.22
C SER A 31 51.02 32.74 -12.92
N GLN A 32 50.59 32.90 -11.65
CA GLN A 32 50.97 33.90 -10.62
C GLN A 32 50.20 35.24 -10.69
N GLY A 33 49.80 35.75 -9.51
CA GLY A 33 49.21 37.08 -9.25
C GLY A 33 47.91 36.99 -8.42
N ASN A 34 47.94 36.70 -7.11
CA ASN A 34 48.08 37.61 -5.97
C ASN A 34 47.11 38.81 -5.95
N GLU A 35 46.24 38.89 -4.94
CA GLU A 35 46.09 40.08 -4.07
C GLU A 35 45.28 39.79 -2.79
N HIS A 36 45.68 40.49 -1.71
CA HIS A 36 45.23 40.46 -0.31
C HIS A 36 43.76 40.97 -0.17
N GLU A 37 43.00 40.73 0.91
CA GLU A 37 43.15 41.23 2.30
C GLU A 37 42.12 40.56 3.24
N THR A 38 42.42 40.59 4.55
CA THR A 38 41.76 39.89 5.67
C THR A 38 40.84 40.83 6.52
N PRO A 39 40.45 40.54 7.79
CA PRO A 39 39.06 40.21 8.16
C PRO A 39 38.47 41.13 9.27
N PHE A 40 37.21 40.91 9.67
CA PHE A 40 36.67 41.47 10.92
C PHE A 40 35.86 40.45 11.75
N THR A 41 36.02 40.58 13.06
CA THR A 41 35.61 39.71 14.18
C THR A 41 34.43 40.28 15.00
N ASN A 42 33.80 39.41 15.83
CA ASN A 42 33.26 39.59 17.21
C ASN A 42 31.99 38.71 17.42
N SER A 43 31.82 37.80 18.40
CA SER A 43 31.78 37.89 19.89
C SER A 43 30.61 38.82 20.37
N GLU A 44 29.73 38.56 21.35
CA GLU A 44 29.67 37.78 22.62
C GLU A 44 28.17 37.52 23.02
N LYS A 45 27.83 36.41 23.70
CA LYS A 45 27.45 36.16 25.14
C LYS A 45 26.11 36.70 25.71
N GLY A 46 25.48 35.80 26.51
CA GLY A 46 24.67 36.07 27.72
C GLY A 46 23.14 36.04 27.51
N GLY A 47 22.28 35.39 28.30
CA GLY A 47 22.39 34.63 29.55
C GLY A 47 21.09 34.78 30.37
N SER A 48 20.61 33.71 31.01
CA SER A 48 19.68 33.68 32.19
C SER A 48 18.23 34.19 32.03
N PHE A 49 17.21 33.81 32.82
CA PHE A 49 16.83 32.68 33.69
C PHE A 49 15.45 33.04 34.33
N TYR A 50 14.77 32.04 34.92
CA TYR A 50 13.69 32.11 35.95
C TYR A 50 12.26 32.54 35.52
N ARG A 51 11.28 31.62 35.53
CA ARG A 51 10.43 31.10 36.65
C ARG A 51 9.31 32.05 37.10
N GLY A 52 8.08 31.53 37.04
CA GLY A 52 7.34 31.24 38.28
C GLY A 52 5.88 31.69 38.38
N ARG A 53 5.03 30.68 38.69
CA ARG A 53 3.82 30.70 39.56
C ARG A 53 2.63 31.55 39.08
N GLY A 54 1.35 31.15 39.19
CA GLY A 54 0.69 30.12 40.00
C GLY A 54 -0.43 30.76 40.84
N ARG A 55 -1.54 30.02 41.02
CA ARG A 55 -2.75 30.30 41.85
C ARG A 55 -3.82 31.17 41.16
N GLY A 56 -5.12 30.89 41.20
CA GLY A 56 -5.94 30.04 42.08
C GLY A 56 -7.00 30.89 42.80
N PHE A 57 -8.18 30.29 43.08
CA PHE A 57 -9.40 30.78 43.79
C PHE A 57 -10.56 31.26 42.91
N SER A 58 -11.71 30.55 42.87
CA SER A 58 -12.87 30.50 43.82
C SER A 58 -13.81 31.70 43.60
N GLN A 59 -15.15 31.65 43.63
CA GLN A 59 -16.12 30.79 44.31
C GLN A 59 -17.54 31.06 43.71
N ARG A 60 -18.41 30.05 43.81
CA ARG A 60 -19.87 30.04 44.14
C ARG A 60 -20.82 31.16 43.63
N GLY A 61 -21.97 30.70 43.11
CA GLY A 61 -23.25 31.43 43.16
C GLY A 61 -24.42 30.62 42.58
N ARG A 62 -25.36 30.18 43.44
CA ARG A 62 -26.62 29.52 43.07
C ARG A 62 -27.67 30.57 42.65
N GLY A 63 -28.58 30.21 41.75
CA GLY A 63 -29.82 30.95 41.52
C GLY A 63 -30.73 30.26 40.50
N GLN A 64 -31.91 29.82 40.95
CA GLN A 64 -32.96 29.18 40.15
C GLN A 64 -33.88 30.20 39.45
N HIS A 65 -34.58 29.69 38.44
CA HIS A 65 -35.94 30.03 37.99
C HIS A 65 -36.20 30.93 36.75
N ARG A 66 -36.99 30.30 35.86
CA ARG A 66 -38.06 30.81 34.98
C ARG A 66 -37.76 31.14 33.51
N ARG A 67 -38.21 30.18 32.67
CA ARG A 67 -39.00 30.31 31.43
C ARG A 67 -38.85 31.60 30.63
N GLY A 68 -38.24 31.47 29.44
CA GLY A 68 -38.36 32.40 28.33
C GLY A 68 -38.26 31.63 27.00
N ASN A 69 -39.38 31.57 26.29
CA ASN A 69 -39.56 30.94 24.99
C ASN A 69 -38.85 31.78 23.90
N ARG A 70 -37.84 31.25 23.21
CA ARG A 70 -37.38 31.77 21.90
C ARG A 70 -36.86 30.64 21.02
N GLY A 71 -37.46 30.53 19.84
CA GLY A 71 -37.12 29.55 18.82
C GLY A 71 -35.68 29.70 18.33
N HIS A 72 -35.04 28.55 18.14
CA HIS A 72 -33.83 28.45 17.35
C HIS A 72 -34.08 27.50 16.18
N HIS A 73 -34.05 28.08 14.98
CA HIS A 73 -33.72 27.37 13.75
C HIS A 73 -32.37 26.67 13.95
N SER A 74 -32.40 25.34 14.06
CA SER A 74 -31.21 24.53 13.76
C SER A 74 -31.41 23.91 12.39
N SER A 75 -30.69 24.42 11.41
CA SER A 75 -30.46 23.80 10.11
C SER A 75 -29.76 22.45 10.31
N ARG A 76 -30.56 21.38 10.41
CA ARG A 76 -30.06 20.01 10.23
C ARG A 76 -29.72 19.82 8.76
N GLY A 77 -28.45 20.04 8.42
CA GLY A 77 -27.88 19.56 7.16
C GLY A 77 -27.93 18.04 7.13
N THR A 78 -28.95 17.49 6.48
CA THR A 78 -29.05 16.08 6.14
C THR A 78 -27.94 15.70 5.17
N SER A 79 -26.83 15.19 5.71
CA SER A 79 -25.91 14.37 4.92
C SER A 79 -26.55 13.00 4.78
N GLY A 80 -27.33 12.79 3.72
CA GLY A 80 -27.92 11.49 3.39
C GLY A 80 -26.82 10.44 3.31
N ASP A 81 -26.94 9.39 4.10
CA ASP A 81 -26.03 8.26 4.08
C ASP A 81 -26.31 7.42 2.83
N VAL A 82 -25.46 7.58 1.81
CA VAL A 82 -25.60 7.02 0.46
C VAL A 82 -25.26 5.51 0.41
N SER A 83 -25.22 4.82 1.56
CA SER A 83 -25.14 3.34 1.58
C SER A 83 -26.39 2.67 0.97
N SER A 84 -27.50 3.42 0.86
CA SER A 84 -28.78 2.92 0.35
C SER A 84 -28.79 2.62 -1.16
N SER A 85 -27.98 3.29 -1.99
CA SER A 85 -28.02 3.08 -3.45
C SER A 85 -27.41 1.74 -3.89
N TYR A 86 -26.61 1.09 -3.04
CA TYR A 86 -26.17 -0.30 -3.25
C TYR A 86 -27.18 -1.35 -2.78
N ARG A 87 -28.08 -0.98 -1.86
CA ARG A 87 -29.08 -1.90 -1.28
C ARG A 87 -30.36 -1.99 -2.10
N GLY A 88 -30.58 -1.09 -3.06
CA GLY A 88 -31.78 -1.07 -3.87
C GLY A 88 -31.67 -1.94 -5.11
N HIS A 89 -31.85 -3.25 -4.99
CA HIS A 89 -32.68 -4.09 -5.88
C HIS A 89 -32.52 -5.59 -5.60
N ARG A 90 -33.68 -6.23 -5.34
CA ARG A 90 -34.00 -7.67 -5.29
C ARG A 90 -33.98 -8.33 -3.90
N ASP A 91 -35.08 -8.16 -3.19
CA ASP A 91 -35.64 -9.20 -2.33
C ASP A 91 -37.02 -9.59 -2.86
N MET A 92 -37.15 -10.83 -3.35
CA MET A 92 -38.33 -11.68 -3.24
C MET A 92 -38.05 -13.06 -3.87
N GLN A 93 -38.45 -14.09 -3.11
CA GLN A 93 -38.57 -15.52 -3.42
C GLN A 93 -37.42 -16.45 -2.98
N GLY A 94 -37.72 -17.17 -1.90
CA GLY A 94 -37.00 -18.34 -1.42
C GLY A 94 -37.36 -19.58 -2.24
N GLY A 95 -36.32 -20.31 -2.62
CA GLY A 95 -36.35 -21.63 -3.21
C GLY A 95 -34.92 -22.17 -3.22
N ARG A 96 -34.71 -23.45 -2.89
CA ARG A 96 -33.41 -24.13 -2.91
C ARG A 96 -32.72 -23.85 -4.26
N SER A 97 -31.63 -23.09 -4.24
CA SER A 97 -31.00 -22.57 -5.46
C SER A 97 -29.69 -23.28 -5.77
N THR A 98 -29.58 -23.78 -7.00
CA THR A 98 -28.30 -23.91 -7.69
C THR A 98 -27.59 -22.55 -7.66
N PRO A 99 -26.26 -22.47 -7.45
CA PRO A 99 -25.56 -21.19 -7.33
C PRO A 99 -25.82 -20.32 -8.57
N LYS A 100 -26.22 -19.06 -8.36
CA LYS A 100 -26.50 -18.09 -9.44
C LYS A 100 -25.25 -17.98 -10.34
N PRO A 101 -25.38 -17.84 -11.67
CA PRO A 101 -24.24 -17.74 -12.59
C PRO A 101 -23.19 -16.66 -12.23
N GLN A 102 -23.63 -15.63 -11.50
CA GLN A 102 -22.79 -14.53 -11.00
C GLN A 102 -21.81 -14.94 -9.89
N GLN A 103 -22.03 -16.04 -9.17
CA GLN A 103 -21.12 -16.54 -8.13
C GLN A 103 -19.87 -17.23 -8.73
N LYS A 104 -19.91 -17.66 -9.99
CA LYS A 104 -18.86 -18.48 -10.62
C LYS A 104 -17.48 -17.80 -10.68
N PHE A 105 -17.43 -16.47 -10.68
CA PHE A 105 -16.20 -15.68 -10.83
C PHE A 105 -15.82 -14.90 -9.57
N LEU A 106 -16.42 -15.25 -8.43
CA LEU A 106 -16.21 -14.60 -7.13
C LEU A 106 -15.37 -15.46 -6.17
N ASP A 107 -14.64 -16.45 -6.68
CA ASP A 107 -13.77 -17.38 -5.95
C ASP A 107 -12.51 -16.68 -5.38
N PHE A 108 -12.68 -15.57 -4.67
CA PHE A 108 -11.61 -14.82 -4.03
C PHE A 108 -11.50 -15.21 -2.55
N PRO A 109 -10.28 -15.36 -2.00
CA PRO A 109 -10.11 -15.73 -0.60
C PRO A 109 -10.74 -14.71 0.36
N PHE A 110 -10.70 -13.42 -0.01
CA PHE A 110 -11.32 -12.33 0.75
C PHE A 110 -12.85 -12.24 0.59
N ILE A 111 -13.48 -13.19 -0.10
CA ILE A 111 -14.94 -13.34 -0.17
C ILE A 111 -15.32 -14.69 0.45
N GLU A 112 -14.68 -15.77 0.01
CA GLU A 112 -15.10 -17.15 0.31
C GLU A 112 -14.44 -17.75 1.58
N HIS A 113 -13.21 -17.35 1.94
CA HIS A 113 -12.50 -18.01 3.03
C HIS A 113 -12.85 -17.36 4.38
N HIS A 114 -13.55 -18.11 5.24
CA HIS A 114 -14.04 -17.64 6.56
C HIS A 114 -12.98 -16.89 7.38
N GLU A 115 -11.79 -17.48 7.58
CA GLU A 115 -10.74 -16.85 8.39
C GLU A 115 -10.16 -15.61 7.72
N THR A 116 -10.06 -15.60 6.38
CA THR A 116 -9.62 -14.39 5.67
C THR A 116 -10.63 -13.28 5.87
N VAL A 117 -11.91 -13.54 5.63
CA VAL A 117 -12.98 -12.56 5.81
C VAL A 117 -13.01 -12.00 7.23
N ARG A 118 -12.88 -12.87 8.24
CA ARG A 118 -12.92 -12.48 9.65
C ARG A 118 -11.75 -11.58 10.04
N LEU A 119 -10.55 -11.86 9.53
CA LEU A 119 -9.31 -11.21 10.00
C LEU A 119 -8.88 -10.02 9.13
N LEU A 120 -9.29 -9.97 7.86
CA LEU A 120 -8.85 -8.95 6.90
C LEU A 120 -9.13 -7.50 7.31
N PRO A 121 -10.24 -7.15 7.98
CA PRO A 121 -10.46 -5.79 8.48
C PRO A 121 -9.36 -5.30 9.44
N GLN A 122 -8.65 -6.21 10.12
CA GLN A 122 -7.57 -5.85 11.04
C GLN A 122 -6.32 -5.30 10.32
N PHE A 123 -6.19 -5.56 9.02
CA PHE A 123 -5.03 -5.16 8.23
C PHE A 123 -5.18 -3.78 7.57
N ARG A 124 -6.38 -3.17 7.64
CA ARG A 124 -6.78 -1.99 6.85
C ARG A 124 -6.46 -2.18 5.37
N VAL A 125 -7.44 -2.67 4.62
CA VAL A 125 -7.23 -3.08 3.23
C VAL A 125 -7.89 -2.12 2.26
N MET A 126 -7.14 -1.71 1.23
CA MET A 126 -7.68 -1.01 0.08
C MET A 126 -7.70 -1.96 -1.10
N PHE A 127 -8.90 -2.39 -1.49
CA PHE A 127 -9.14 -3.10 -2.74
C PHE A 127 -9.18 -2.09 -3.87
N ILE A 128 -8.23 -2.19 -4.80
CA ILE A 128 -8.26 -1.42 -6.05
C ILE A 128 -8.79 -2.36 -7.12
N LEU A 129 -10.04 -2.18 -7.53
CA LEU A 129 -10.61 -2.97 -8.61
C LEU A 129 -10.06 -2.48 -9.94
N ARG A 130 -9.74 -3.41 -10.84
CA ARG A 130 -9.10 -3.09 -12.10
C ARG A 130 -9.71 -3.91 -13.23
N GLY A 131 -10.27 -3.23 -14.22
CA GLY A 131 -10.98 -3.91 -15.30
C GLY A 131 -11.84 -2.98 -16.16
N LEU A 132 -12.10 -3.41 -17.39
CA LEU A 132 -12.85 -2.63 -18.36
C LEU A 132 -14.36 -2.54 -18.01
N PRO A 133 -15.12 -1.56 -18.52
CA PRO A 133 -16.58 -1.56 -18.39
C PRO A 133 -17.18 -2.89 -18.89
N GLY A 134 -18.13 -3.47 -18.14
CA GLY A 134 -18.73 -4.79 -18.47
C GLY A 134 -17.91 -6.02 -18.06
N SER A 135 -16.72 -5.85 -17.48
CA SER A 135 -15.86 -6.99 -17.05
C SER A 135 -16.30 -7.66 -15.74
N GLY A 136 -17.20 -7.05 -14.96
CA GLY A 136 -17.70 -7.60 -13.69
C GLY A 136 -17.08 -7.00 -12.42
N LYS A 137 -16.39 -5.85 -12.51
CA LYS A 137 -15.82 -5.16 -11.33
C LYS A 137 -16.86 -4.84 -10.25
N SER A 138 -17.97 -4.20 -10.60
CA SER A 138 -18.98 -3.80 -9.63
C SER A 138 -19.61 -5.00 -8.94
N THR A 139 -19.73 -6.14 -9.63
CA THR A 139 -20.14 -7.42 -9.00
C THR A 139 -19.16 -7.87 -7.91
N ILE A 140 -17.85 -7.67 -8.12
CA ILE A 140 -16.83 -7.94 -7.10
C ILE A 140 -16.92 -6.90 -5.97
N ALA A 141 -17.12 -5.62 -6.31
CA ALA A 141 -17.30 -4.55 -5.33
C ALA A 141 -18.48 -4.84 -4.38
N ASP A 142 -19.61 -5.25 -4.96
CA ASP A 142 -20.83 -5.63 -4.24
C ASP A 142 -20.58 -6.81 -3.32
N ALA A 143 -19.91 -7.85 -3.80
CA ALA A 143 -19.60 -9.03 -3.01
C ALA A 143 -18.69 -8.70 -1.82
N ILE A 144 -17.65 -7.87 -2.03
CA ILE A 144 -16.80 -7.37 -0.93
C ILE A 144 -17.65 -6.53 0.04
N LEU A 145 -18.48 -5.60 -0.45
CA LEU A 145 -19.31 -4.75 0.40
C LEU A 145 -20.31 -5.58 1.25
N GLN A 146 -20.93 -6.60 0.67
CA GLN A 146 -21.83 -7.52 1.38
C GLN A 146 -21.10 -8.32 2.46
N GLN A 147 -19.87 -8.74 2.17
CA GLN A 147 -19.09 -9.58 3.08
C GLN A 147 -18.58 -8.80 4.30
N TYR A 148 -18.14 -7.55 4.10
CA TYR A 148 -17.56 -6.73 5.16
C TYR A 148 -18.54 -5.72 5.78
N ARG A 149 -19.72 -5.52 5.17
CA ARG A 149 -20.81 -4.68 5.68
C ARG A 149 -20.31 -3.31 6.16
N ASP A 150 -20.55 -2.98 7.43
CA ASP A 150 -20.22 -1.69 8.04
C ASP A 150 -18.70 -1.46 8.17
N HIS A 151 -17.87 -2.48 7.95
CA HIS A 151 -16.41 -2.31 7.85
C HIS A 151 -15.94 -1.85 6.47
N ALA A 152 -16.78 -1.94 5.43
CA ALA A 152 -16.44 -1.57 4.07
C ALA A 152 -17.12 -0.27 3.60
N ILE A 153 -16.48 0.39 2.63
CA ILE A 153 -17.07 1.48 1.85
C ILE A 153 -16.58 1.40 0.40
N VAL A 154 -17.49 1.63 -0.53
CA VAL A 154 -17.14 1.74 -1.95
C VAL A 154 -16.95 3.21 -2.34
N CYS A 155 -15.93 3.45 -3.14
CA CYS A 155 -15.61 4.73 -3.78
C CYS A 155 -15.56 4.49 -5.29
N SER A 156 -16.53 5.06 -6.00
CA SER A 156 -16.62 5.00 -7.47
C SER A 156 -16.89 6.40 -8.01
N ALA A 157 -16.27 6.74 -9.15
CA ALA A 157 -16.57 7.97 -9.87
C ALA A 157 -18.00 7.95 -10.43
N ASP A 158 -18.54 6.76 -10.72
CA ASP A 158 -19.87 6.61 -11.33
C ASP A 158 -20.99 7.07 -10.40
N TYR A 159 -20.78 7.15 -9.08
CA TYR A 159 -21.77 7.71 -8.13
C TYR A 159 -22.11 9.17 -8.39
N TYR A 160 -21.16 9.90 -8.95
CA TYR A 160 -21.31 11.32 -9.21
C TYR A 160 -21.88 11.59 -10.61
N ARG A 161 -22.36 10.54 -11.28
CA ARG A 161 -22.89 10.57 -12.64
C ARG A 161 -24.37 10.22 -12.74
N TYR A 162 -25.04 10.04 -11.61
CA TYR A 162 -26.49 9.84 -11.60
C TYR A 162 -27.20 11.18 -11.37
N ASN A 163 -28.21 11.49 -12.19
CA ASN A 163 -29.07 12.64 -11.98
C ASN A 163 -30.07 12.38 -10.83
N LYS A 164 -30.94 13.35 -10.53
CA LYS A 164 -31.94 13.23 -9.46
C LYS A 164 -32.96 12.11 -9.73
N ASP A 165 -33.13 11.74 -10.99
CA ASP A 165 -34.04 10.70 -11.45
C ASP A 165 -33.39 9.30 -11.44
N GLY A 166 -32.11 9.21 -11.05
CA GLY A 166 -31.37 7.95 -10.96
C GLY A 166 -30.83 7.45 -12.31
N GLU A 167 -30.79 8.30 -13.33
CA GLU A 167 -30.27 7.97 -14.65
C GLU A 167 -28.77 8.30 -14.75
N TYR A 168 -28.02 7.42 -15.41
CA TYR A 168 -26.59 7.65 -15.65
C TYR A 168 -26.37 8.68 -16.76
N VAL A 169 -25.73 9.79 -16.43
CA VAL A 169 -25.45 10.91 -17.32
C VAL A 169 -23.94 11.04 -17.54
N TRP A 170 -23.51 10.85 -18.80
CA TRP A 170 -22.12 11.00 -19.19
C TRP A 170 -21.87 12.36 -19.86
N HIS A 171 -21.05 13.18 -19.19
CA HIS A 171 -20.42 14.35 -19.79
C HIS A 171 -18.90 14.26 -19.62
N GLU A 172 -18.17 14.57 -20.69
CA GLU A 172 -16.70 14.44 -20.75
C GLU A 172 -15.98 15.54 -19.96
N ASP A 173 -16.52 16.76 -19.96
CA ASP A 173 -16.06 17.92 -19.18
C ASP A 173 -16.09 17.67 -17.66
N THR A 174 -17.05 16.89 -17.16
CA THR A 174 -17.16 16.53 -15.74
C THR A 174 -16.33 15.30 -15.35
N LEU A 175 -15.58 14.70 -16.29
CA LEU A 175 -14.79 13.49 -16.03
C LEU A 175 -13.76 13.68 -14.94
N GLN A 176 -12.94 14.71 -15.05
CA GLN A 176 -11.93 14.96 -14.04
C GLN A 176 -12.56 15.27 -12.68
N GLU A 177 -13.67 16.00 -12.66
CA GLU A 177 -14.35 16.38 -11.42
C GLU A 177 -14.93 15.18 -10.68
N THR A 178 -15.59 14.26 -11.38
CA THR A 178 -16.16 13.03 -10.79
C THR A 178 -15.07 12.11 -10.23
N HIS A 179 -13.93 11.97 -10.93
CA HIS A 179 -12.77 11.27 -10.39
C HIS A 179 -12.18 11.96 -9.15
N ASN A 180 -12.08 13.30 -9.15
CA ASN A 180 -11.61 14.06 -7.98
C ASN A 180 -12.56 13.88 -6.77
N LYS A 181 -13.88 13.84 -6.99
CA LYS A 181 -14.87 13.54 -5.94
C LYS A 181 -14.67 12.13 -5.37
N CYS A 182 -14.45 11.13 -6.23
CA CYS A 182 -14.14 9.76 -5.81
C CYS A 182 -12.85 9.68 -4.99
N GLN A 183 -11.77 10.34 -5.42
CA GLN A 183 -10.50 10.40 -4.68
C GLN A 183 -10.69 11.04 -3.30
N ARG A 184 -11.38 12.18 -3.21
CA ARG A 184 -11.68 12.84 -1.93
C ARG A 184 -12.52 11.97 -1.00
N ARG A 185 -13.47 11.19 -1.55
CA ARG A 185 -14.24 10.21 -0.77
C ARG A 185 -13.33 9.12 -0.20
N ALA A 186 -12.46 8.55 -1.02
CA ALA A 186 -11.51 7.54 -0.59
C ALA A 186 -10.57 8.09 0.50
N GLU A 187 -10.04 9.31 0.31
CA GLU A 187 -9.18 9.98 1.28
C GLU A 187 -9.90 10.25 2.61
N ARG A 188 -11.13 10.75 2.57
CA ARG A 188 -11.95 10.96 3.76
C ARG A 188 -12.10 9.68 4.59
N PHE A 189 -12.49 8.57 3.95
CA PHE A 189 -12.68 7.31 4.68
C PHE A 189 -11.34 6.66 5.08
N ALA A 190 -10.27 6.88 4.31
CA ALA A 190 -8.92 6.48 4.69
C ALA A 190 -8.48 7.19 5.98
N ALA A 191 -8.69 8.51 6.07
CA ALA A 191 -8.41 9.32 7.25
C ALA A 191 -9.24 8.92 8.48
N LEU A 192 -10.47 8.46 8.26
CA LEU A 192 -11.34 7.92 9.31
C LEU A 192 -10.99 6.46 9.69
N ASN A 193 -9.90 5.90 9.18
CA ASN A 193 -9.47 4.51 9.43
C ASN A 193 -10.53 3.46 9.09
N LYS A 194 -11.32 3.68 8.02
CA LYS A 194 -12.30 2.69 7.57
C LYS A 194 -11.59 1.36 7.24
N PRO A 195 -11.93 0.23 7.86
CA PRO A 195 -11.13 -1.00 7.74
C PRO A 195 -10.98 -1.52 6.30
N VAL A 196 -12.00 -1.37 5.47
CA VAL A 196 -12.00 -1.82 4.08
C VAL A 196 -12.44 -0.69 3.15
N LEU A 197 -11.57 -0.31 2.22
CA LEU A 197 -11.87 0.63 1.13
C LEU A 197 -11.93 -0.13 -0.19
N ILE A 198 -12.96 0.12 -0.99
CA ILE A 198 -13.15 -0.51 -2.30
C ILE A 198 -13.16 0.58 -3.36
N ILE A 199 -12.15 0.60 -4.23
CA ILE A 199 -12.06 1.55 -5.34
C ILE A 199 -12.61 0.87 -6.59
N ASP A 200 -13.88 1.14 -6.93
CA ASP A 200 -14.57 0.59 -8.10
C ASP A 200 -14.52 1.58 -9.27
N ASN A 201 -13.32 1.73 -9.84
CA ASN A 201 -13.07 2.47 -11.08
C ASN A 201 -12.45 1.53 -12.12
N THR A 202 -12.27 1.99 -13.36
CA THR A 202 -11.67 1.13 -14.40
C THR A 202 -10.20 0.84 -14.16
N ASN A 203 -9.45 1.82 -13.65
CA ASN A 203 -8.03 1.69 -13.26
C ASN A 203 -7.16 1.06 -14.38
N VAL A 204 -7.38 1.52 -15.61
CA VAL A 204 -6.80 0.95 -16.85
C VAL A 204 -5.31 1.24 -16.92
N THR A 205 -4.89 2.44 -16.51
CA THR A 205 -3.51 2.92 -16.63
C THR A 205 -2.77 2.90 -15.28
N HIS A 206 -1.44 2.94 -15.34
CA HIS A 206 -0.60 3.06 -14.14
C HIS A 206 -0.93 4.32 -13.33
N SER A 207 -1.14 5.46 -13.99
CA SER A 207 -1.45 6.74 -13.32
C SER A 207 -2.75 6.69 -12.52
N GLU A 208 -3.78 6.03 -13.06
CA GLU A 208 -5.05 5.83 -12.36
C GLU A 208 -4.86 5.01 -11.08
N VAL A 209 -4.09 3.91 -11.15
CA VAL A 209 -3.81 3.04 -10.00
C VAL A 209 -2.87 3.71 -8.98
N GLU A 210 -1.83 4.39 -9.46
CA GLU A 210 -0.80 5.06 -8.64
C GLU A 210 -1.42 6.09 -7.69
N THR A 211 -2.46 6.79 -8.15
CA THR A 211 -3.25 7.72 -7.34
C THR A 211 -3.72 7.07 -6.03
N TYR A 212 -4.31 5.88 -6.12
CA TYR A 212 -4.84 5.14 -4.96
C TYR A 212 -3.76 4.39 -4.18
N ILE A 213 -2.67 3.95 -4.84
CA ILE A 213 -1.51 3.38 -4.15
C ILE A 213 -0.87 4.43 -3.22
N ASN A 214 -0.69 5.66 -3.71
CA ASN A 214 -0.13 6.76 -2.92
C ASN A 214 -1.04 7.09 -1.73
N LEU A 215 -2.35 7.12 -1.95
CA LEU A 215 -3.33 7.28 -0.88
C LEU A 215 -3.22 6.16 0.16
N ALA A 216 -3.18 4.90 -0.26
CA ALA A 216 -3.02 3.76 0.63
C ALA A 216 -1.74 3.86 1.46
N LYS A 217 -0.61 4.25 0.84
CA LYS A 217 0.66 4.48 1.53
C LYS A 217 0.56 5.60 2.57
N GLN A 218 -0.06 6.72 2.20
CA GLN A 218 -0.26 7.88 3.08
C GLN A 218 -1.10 7.54 4.32
N TYR A 219 -2.00 6.56 4.25
CA TYR A 219 -2.84 6.16 5.38
C TYR A 219 -2.51 4.80 5.99
N GLY A 220 -1.51 4.09 5.45
CA GLY A 220 -1.06 2.79 5.97
C GLY A 220 -2.02 1.64 5.68
N TYR A 221 -2.57 1.60 4.46
CA TYR A 221 -3.40 0.51 3.97
C TYR A 221 -2.59 -0.52 3.20
N VAL A 222 -2.94 -1.80 3.36
CA VAL A 222 -2.48 -2.87 2.48
C VAL A 222 -3.31 -2.86 1.20
N VAL A 223 -2.66 -2.77 0.04
CA VAL A 223 -3.34 -2.65 -1.26
C VAL A 223 -3.53 -4.00 -1.92
N VAL A 224 -4.76 -4.45 -2.11
CA VAL A 224 -5.09 -5.62 -2.94
C VAL A 224 -5.56 -5.14 -4.31
N LEU A 225 -4.75 -5.34 -5.34
CA LEU A 225 -5.16 -5.10 -6.72
C LEU A 225 -6.00 -6.29 -7.21
N VAL A 226 -7.26 -6.05 -7.57
CA VAL A 226 -8.23 -7.09 -7.91
C VAL A 226 -8.67 -6.94 -9.35
N GLU A 227 -8.41 -7.96 -10.17
CA GLU A 227 -8.95 -8.04 -11.52
C GLU A 227 -10.12 -9.02 -11.58
N PRO A 228 -11.15 -8.76 -12.41
CA PRO A 228 -12.16 -9.75 -12.71
C PRO A 228 -11.55 -11.05 -13.24
N LYS A 229 -12.16 -12.17 -12.86
CA LYS A 229 -11.82 -13.52 -13.34
C LYS A 229 -12.69 -13.97 -14.50
N THR A 230 -13.51 -13.07 -15.03
CA THR A 230 -14.38 -13.36 -16.17
C THR A 230 -13.54 -13.63 -17.43
N PRO A 231 -13.86 -14.67 -18.22
CA PRO A 231 -13.07 -15.01 -19.41
C PRO A 231 -13.17 -13.93 -20.49
N TRP A 232 -14.21 -13.09 -20.46
CA TRP A 232 -14.43 -12.00 -21.42
C TRP A 232 -13.84 -10.65 -20.97
N LYS A 233 -13.03 -10.59 -19.90
CA LYS A 233 -12.57 -9.32 -19.31
C LYS A 233 -11.78 -8.40 -20.27
N PHE A 234 -11.30 -8.94 -21.40
CA PHE A 234 -10.65 -8.20 -22.49
C PHE A 234 -11.38 -8.32 -23.85
N GLU A 235 -12.52 -8.99 -23.91
CA GLU A 235 -13.25 -9.25 -25.15
C GLU A 235 -14.18 -8.08 -25.49
N ALA A 236 -13.73 -7.18 -26.36
CA ALA A 236 -14.40 -5.89 -26.61
C ALA A 236 -15.90 -6.02 -26.94
N ARG A 237 -16.29 -6.94 -27.82
CA ARG A 237 -17.71 -7.16 -28.18
C ARG A 237 -18.54 -7.57 -26.96
N GLN A 238 -18.00 -8.47 -26.15
CA GLN A 238 -18.65 -8.99 -24.96
C GLN A 238 -18.76 -7.94 -23.85
N LEU A 239 -17.72 -7.11 -23.69
CA LEU A 239 -17.71 -5.98 -22.78
C LEU A 239 -18.74 -4.92 -23.19
N THR A 240 -18.82 -4.59 -24.48
CA THR A 240 -19.83 -3.65 -24.99
C THR A 240 -21.24 -4.14 -24.70
N ALA A 241 -21.54 -5.41 -24.99
CA ALA A 241 -22.86 -5.98 -24.74
C ALA A 241 -23.25 -6.05 -23.24
N ARG A 242 -22.27 -6.10 -22.33
CA ARG A 242 -22.49 -6.27 -20.88
C ARG A 242 -22.38 -5.00 -20.06
N ASN A 243 -21.83 -3.92 -20.62
CA ASN A 243 -21.62 -2.70 -19.85
C ASN A 243 -22.94 -1.91 -19.71
N THR A 244 -23.23 -1.46 -18.49
CA THR A 244 -24.48 -0.78 -18.12
C THR A 244 -24.44 0.73 -18.35
N HIS A 245 -23.31 1.27 -18.80
CA HIS A 245 -23.08 2.70 -19.00
C HIS A 245 -23.01 3.09 -20.49
N ASN A 246 -23.45 2.18 -21.38
CA ASN A 246 -23.48 2.38 -22.83
C ASN A 246 -22.15 2.88 -23.44
N VAL A 247 -21.03 2.44 -22.86
CA VAL A 247 -19.69 2.70 -23.39
C VAL A 247 -19.57 2.00 -24.75
N SER A 248 -19.35 2.78 -25.81
CA SER A 248 -19.32 2.28 -27.18
C SER A 248 -18.19 1.27 -27.42
N PHE A 249 -18.38 0.40 -28.42
CA PHE A 249 -17.38 -0.56 -28.87
C PHE A 249 -16.03 0.08 -29.15
N THR A 250 -16.02 1.20 -29.90
CA THR A 250 -14.80 1.96 -30.21
C THR A 250 -14.07 2.44 -28.94
N LYS A 251 -14.80 2.96 -27.94
CA LYS A 251 -14.21 3.38 -26.66
C LYS A 251 -13.65 2.20 -25.88
N ILE A 252 -14.32 1.05 -25.90
CA ILE A 252 -13.83 -0.17 -25.26
C ILE A 252 -12.57 -0.69 -25.95
N CYS A 253 -12.52 -0.79 -27.28
CA CYS A 253 -11.31 -1.16 -28.03
C CYS A 253 -10.13 -0.26 -27.68
N ARG A 254 -10.35 1.06 -27.61
CA ARG A 254 -9.32 2.02 -27.19
C ARG A 254 -8.83 1.73 -25.77
N LYS A 255 -9.73 1.47 -24.81
CA LYS A 255 -9.37 1.15 -23.43
C LYS A 255 -8.65 -0.20 -23.31
N VAL A 256 -8.98 -1.20 -24.14
CA VAL A 256 -8.23 -2.47 -24.22
C VAL A 256 -6.78 -2.20 -24.62
N GLY A 257 -6.55 -1.40 -25.66
CA GLY A 257 -5.21 -1.05 -26.12
C GLY A 257 -4.39 -0.19 -25.12
N GLN A 258 -5.05 0.45 -24.16
CA GLN A 258 -4.43 1.28 -23.11
C GLN A 258 -4.23 0.52 -21.79
N TYR A 259 -4.59 -0.76 -21.71
CA TYR A 259 -4.57 -1.52 -20.47
C TYR A 259 -3.14 -1.91 -20.07
N ASP A 260 -2.56 -1.15 -19.15
CA ASP A 260 -1.17 -1.31 -18.73
C ASP A 260 -0.93 -2.66 -18.01
N GLU A 261 0.28 -3.23 -18.08
CA GLU A 261 0.66 -4.28 -17.13
C GLU A 261 1.18 -3.61 -15.84
N ILE A 262 0.49 -3.84 -14.72
CA ILE A 262 0.83 -3.22 -13.44
C ILE A 262 1.37 -4.29 -12.50
N LEU A 263 2.65 -4.18 -12.15
CA LEU A 263 3.36 -5.14 -11.29
C LEU A 263 3.84 -4.47 -10.00
N PRO A 264 3.69 -5.13 -8.85
CA PRO A 264 4.23 -4.59 -7.62
C PRO A 264 5.76 -4.74 -7.55
N LEU A 265 6.43 -3.86 -6.79
CA LEU A 265 7.83 -3.99 -6.38
C LEU A 265 8.11 -5.35 -5.73
N TYR A 266 7.17 -5.88 -4.96
CA TYR A 266 7.26 -7.22 -4.40
C TYR A 266 5.89 -7.83 -4.10
N PHE A 267 5.85 -9.16 -4.07
CA PHE A 267 4.80 -9.96 -3.44
C PHE A 267 5.30 -10.46 -2.10
N GLY A 268 4.39 -10.61 -1.13
CA GLY A 268 4.76 -11.02 0.22
C GLY A 268 3.57 -11.01 1.17
N TRP A 269 3.81 -11.51 2.38
CA TRP A 269 2.87 -11.51 3.49
C TRP A 269 3.12 -10.30 4.38
N PHE A 270 2.09 -9.53 4.66
CA PHE A 270 2.15 -8.38 5.56
C PHE A 270 1.71 -8.81 6.95
N VAL A 271 2.38 -8.33 7.98
CA VAL A 271 2.08 -8.67 9.37
C VAL A 271 0.91 -7.80 9.86
N SER A 272 0.00 -8.38 10.63
CA SER A 272 -1.11 -7.64 11.23
C SER A 272 -0.59 -6.58 12.22
N PRO A 273 -1.31 -5.48 12.47
CA PRO A 273 -0.89 -4.50 13.48
C PRO A 273 -0.69 -5.12 14.88
N ALA A 274 -1.54 -6.07 15.26
CA ALA A 274 -1.42 -6.79 16.53
C ALA A 274 -0.14 -7.63 16.59
N ASP A 275 0.15 -8.38 15.53
CA ASP A 275 1.37 -9.19 15.45
C ASP A 275 2.62 -8.33 15.32
N TYR A 276 2.54 -7.17 14.66
CA TYR A 276 3.64 -6.22 14.59
C TYR A 276 4.09 -5.81 15.98
N THR A 277 3.17 -5.38 16.84
CA THR A 277 3.48 -5.00 18.23
C THR A 277 4.06 -6.18 19.01
N ARG A 278 3.46 -7.38 18.88
CA ARG A 278 3.97 -8.59 19.55
C ARG A 278 5.37 -8.95 19.10
N LEU A 279 5.64 -8.87 17.80
CA LEU A 279 6.96 -9.17 17.24
C LEU A 279 8.00 -8.16 17.67
N GLN A 280 7.67 -6.87 17.73
CA GLN A 280 8.58 -5.85 18.23
C GLN A 280 9.00 -6.10 19.68
N THR A 281 8.03 -6.38 20.55
CA THR A 281 8.30 -6.68 21.96
C THR A 281 9.13 -7.95 22.10
N THR A 282 8.75 -9.01 21.39
CA THR A 282 9.45 -10.31 21.42
C THR A 282 10.88 -10.18 20.89
N ALA A 283 11.08 -9.46 19.79
CA ALA A 283 12.40 -9.25 19.20
C ALA A 283 13.32 -8.47 20.16
N LYS A 284 12.80 -7.40 20.79
CA LYS A 284 13.57 -6.63 21.79
C LYS A 284 13.95 -7.48 23.00
N ASP A 285 13.03 -8.30 23.50
CA ASP A 285 13.28 -9.22 24.61
C ASP A 285 14.35 -10.26 24.26
N ILE A 286 14.24 -10.91 23.08
CA ILE A 286 15.25 -11.85 22.58
C ILE A 286 16.62 -11.19 22.49
N LEU A 287 16.70 -10.00 21.85
CA LEU A 287 17.97 -9.29 21.70
C LEU A 287 18.54 -8.89 23.07
N TRP A 288 17.72 -8.39 23.98
CA TRP A 288 18.15 -8.04 25.33
C TRP A 288 18.72 -9.25 26.10
N LYS A 289 18.05 -10.41 26.02
CA LYS A 289 18.52 -11.67 26.61
C LYS A 289 19.84 -12.14 25.99
N CYS A 290 19.97 -12.10 24.67
CA CYS A 290 21.23 -12.42 23.99
C CYS A 290 22.38 -11.52 24.47
N LEU A 291 22.12 -10.23 24.67
CA LEU A 291 23.11 -9.27 25.17
C LEU A 291 23.51 -9.52 26.64
N GLN A 292 22.80 -10.37 27.40
CA GLN A 292 23.24 -10.80 28.74
C GLN A 292 24.25 -11.95 28.69
N ILE A 293 24.47 -12.57 27.53
CA ILE A 293 25.39 -13.71 27.37
C ILE A 293 26.79 -13.19 27.00
N SER A 294 27.81 -13.53 27.78
CA SER A 294 29.20 -13.08 27.60
C SER A 294 29.75 -13.37 26.22
N ASP A 295 29.56 -14.59 25.74
CA ASP A 295 30.09 -15.06 24.45
C ASP A 295 29.42 -14.30 23.31
N PHE A 296 28.11 -14.06 23.42
CA PHE A 296 27.38 -13.25 22.46
C PHE A 296 27.87 -11.79 22.46
N GLN A 297 28.14 -11.20 23.62
CA GLN A 297 28.72 -9.86 23.70
C GLN A 297 30.10 -9.79 23.04
N GLN A 298 30.94 -10.81 23.20
CA GLN A 298 32.25 -10.88 22.54
C GLN A 298 32.09 -10.99 21.03
N CYS A 299 31.20 -11.87 20.56
CA CYS A 299 30.87 -11.99 19.15
C CYS A 299 30.38 -10.66 18.55
N ILE A 300 29.36 -10.04 19.14
CA ILE A 300 28.75 -8.82 18.60
C ILE A 300 29.73 -7.63 18.59
N LYS A 301 30.64 -7.55 19.57
CA LYS A 301 31.74 -6.57 19.57
C LYS A 301 32.70 -6.81 18.41
N ALA A 302 33.13 -8.05 18.18
CA ALA A 302 34.01 -8.41 17.06
C ALA A 302 33.35 -8.12 15.69
N PHE A 303 32.05 -8.36 15.59
CA PHE A 303 31.23 -8.05 14.42
C PHE A 303 31.17 -6.54 14.12
N SER A 304 31.06 -5.70 15.15
CA SER A 304 30.86 -4.25 15.00
C SER A 304 32.11 -3.43 14.68
N GLY A 305 33.31 -3.94 15.01
CA GLY A 305 34.58 -3.20 14.88
C GLY A 305 34.96 -2.79 13.45
N HIS A 306 34.35 -3.37 12.43
CA HIS A 306 34.70 -3.13 11.02
C HIS A 306 33.75 -2.19 10.27
N SER A 307 32.57 -1.87 10.83
CA SER A 307 31.49 -1.25 10.02
C SER A 307 30.87 0.01 10.61
N TYR A 308 30.93 0.26 11.93
CA TYR A 308 30.40 1.50 12.53
C TYR A 308 31.10 1.85 13.86
N PRO A 309 31.87 2.96 13.95
CA PRO A 309 32.56 3.35 15.19
C PRO A 309 31.62 3.78 16.33
N LYS A 310 30.29 3.83 16.08
CA LYS A 310 29.27 4.20 17.07
C LYS A 310 28.48 3.02 17.63
N PHE A 311 28.67 1.78 17.17
CA PHE A 311 27.94 0.63 17.72
C PHE A 311 28.57 0.15 19.03
N THR A 312 27.76 -0.10 20.04
CA THR A 312 28.17 -0.69 21.32
C THR A 312 27.10 -1.67 21.81
N VAL A 313 27.46 -2.63 22.67
CA VAL A 313 26.50 -3.52 23.33
C VAL A 313 25.37 -2.72 24.02
N HIS A 314 25.72 -1.59 24.65
CA HIS A 314 24.78 -0.72 25.34
C HIS A 314 23.76 -0.05 24.40
N ASN A 315 24.12 0.18 23.14
CA ASN A 315 23.23 0.80 22.16
C ASN A 315 22.65 -0.18 21.13
N ALA A 316 22.95 -1.47 21.22
CA ALA A 316 22.50 -2.49 20.26
C ALA A 316 20.97 -2.49 20.09
N LEU A 317 20.20 -2.37 21.18
CA LEU A 317 18.73 -2.25 21.11
C LEU A 317 18.30 -1.05 20.27
N SER A 318 18.95 0.11 20.45
CA SER A 318 18.65 1.32 19.68
C SER A 318 19.15 1.25 18.24
N TYR A 319 20.25 0.54 18.00
CA TYR A 319 20.85 0.34 16.68
C TYR A 319 19.94 -0.50 15.79
N TYR A 320 19.45 -1.64 16.29
CA TYR A 320 18.51 -2.49 15.54
C TYR A 320 17.07 -2.00 15.59
N SER A 321 16.74 -1.10 16.52
CA SER A 321 15.47 -0.36 16.50
C SER A 321 15.55 0.76 15.47
N ILE A 322 15.41 0.41 14.18
CA ILE A 322 15.35 1.41 13.11
C ILE A 322 14.24 2.41 13.45
N LYS A 323 14.57 3.70 13.57
CA LYS A 323 13.60 4.80 13.70
C LYS A 323 12.93 5.00 12.35
N HIS A 324 11.93 4.19 12.03
CA HIS A 324 11.13 4.37 10.82
C HIS A 324 10.13 5.52 11.04
N SER A 325 10.56 6.75 10.74
CA SER A 325 9.63 7.85 10.51
C SER A 325 8.73 7.60 9.29
N ASP A 326 9.16 6.72 8.37
CA ASP A 326 8.43 6.36 7.15
C ASP A 326 8.09 4.86 7.11
N ARG A 327 6.95 4.54 7.72
CA ARG A 327 6.07 3.35 7.55
C ARG A 327 6.52 2.26 6.55
N GLN A 328 7.21 1.24 7.06
CA GLN A 328 6.98 -0.12 6.58
C GLN A 328 6.66 -1.04 7.75
N ASP A 329 5.44 -1.55 7.77
CA ASP A 329 5.06 -2.65 8.64
C ASP A 329 5.88 -3.90 8.27
N TYR A 330 6.15 -4.75 9.26
CA TYR A 330 6.89 -5.99 9.03
C TYR A 330 6.20 -6.83 7.94
N HIS A 331 7.02 -7.45 7.08
CA HIS A 331 6.53 -8.31 6.02
C HIS A 331 7.54 -9.42 5.72
N VAL A 332 7.06 -10.47 5.06
CA VAL A 332 7.86 -11.55 4.51
C VAL A 332 7.75 -11.50 2.99
N THR A 333 8.83 -11.11 2.34
CA THR A 333 8.90 -11.02 0.88
C THR A 333 8.94 -12.41 0.26
N ALA A 334 8.00 -12.71 -0.63
CA ALA A 334 7.93 -13.97 -1.38
C ALA A 334 8.59 -13.86 -2.77
N CYS A 335 8.50 -12.67 -3.37
CA CYS A 335 9.08 -12.35 -4.67
C CYS A 335 9.41 -10.85 -4.71
N PHE A 336 10.67 -10.50 -4.99
CA PHE A 336 11.10 -9.11 -5.19
C PHE A 336 11.34 -8.84 -6.67
N SER A 337 10.67 -7.84 -7.24
CA SER A 337 10.78 -7.46 -8.63
C SER A 337 10.72 -5.94 -8.84
N PRO A 338 11.86 -5.23 -8.71
CA PRO A 338 11.94 -3.80 -8.98
C PRO A 338 11.53 -3.47 -10.41
N ARG A 339 10.47 -2.64 -10.53
CA ARG A 339 9.84 -2.22 -11.80
C ARG A 339 9.37 -3.36 -12.69
N GLY A 340 9.04 -4.52 -12.11
CA GLY A 340 8.71 -5.69 -12.93
C GLY A 340 9.90 -6.22 -13.74
N LYS A 341 11.14 -5.73 -13.56
CA LYS A 341 12.29 -6.10 -14.40
C LYS A 341 12.55 -7.60 -14.46
N TYR A 342 12.33 -8.31 -13.35
CA TYR A 342 12.50 -9.76 -13.27
C TYR A 342 11.19 -10.53 -13.53
N LEU A 343 10.07 -9.82 -13.62
CA LEU A 343 8.76 -10.36 -13.95
C LEU A 343 8.38 -10.16 -15.42
N ALA A 344 9.04 -9.25 -16.13
CA ALA A 344 8.98 -9.11 -17.58
C ALA A 344 9.59 -10.36 -18.24
N GLY A 345 8.76 -11.39 -18.40
CA GLY A 345 9.14 -12.72 -18.89
C GLY A 345 8.97 -13.86 -17.87
N SER A 346 8.83 -13.57 -16.56
CA SER A 346 8.50 -14.60 -15.56
C SER A 346 6.98 -14.73 -15.41
N PRO A 347 6.43 -15.95 -15.42
CA PRO A 347 4.99 -16.16 -15.23
C PRO A 347 4.57 -16.08 -13.76
N TYR A 348 5.44 -15.66 -12.82
CA TYR A 348 5.16 -15.71 -11.38
C TYR A 348 3.82 -15.04 -11.02
N HIS A 349 3.58 -13.79 -11.44
CA HIS A 349 2.32 -13.08 -11.16
C HIS A 349 1.12 -13.63 -11.93
N LYS A 350 1.37 -14.35 -13.02
CA LYS A 350 0.35 -15.03 -13.84
C LYS A 350 0.07 -16.46 -13.35
N SER A 351 0.83 -16.96 -12.38
CA SER A 351 0.66 -18.32 -11.89
C SER A 351 -0.68 -18.48 -11.17
N PRO A 352 -1.39 -19.61 -11.36
CA PRO A 352 -2.65 -19.85 -10.65
C PRO A 352 -2.50 -19.84 -9.13
N ALA A 353 -1.34 -20.26 -8.61
CA ALA A 353 -1.06 -20.26 -7.18
C ALA A 353 -1.05 -18.83 -6.61
N VAL A 354 -0.33 -17.90 -7.25
CA VAL A 354 -0.29 -16.49 -6.83
C VAL A 354 -1.67 -15.86 -6.98
N GLY A 355 -2.34 -16.05 -8.12
CA GLY A 355 -3.67 -15.48 -8.35
C GLY A 355 -4.72 -15.94 -7.31
N LYS A 356 -4.67 -17.20 -6.87
CA LYS A 356 -5.58 -17.73 -5.83
C LYS A 356 -5.23 -17.27 -4.41
N ALA A 357 -3.98 -16.94 -4.15
CA ALA A 357 -3.51 -16.52 -2.83
C ALA A 357 -3.56 -15.00 -2.60
N LEU A 358 -3.75 -14.19 -3.64
CA LEU A 358 -3.82 -12.73 -3.50
C LEU A 358 -5.00 -12.32 -2.62
N GLY A 359 -4.69 -11.61 -1.53
CA GLY A 359 -5.66 -11.18 -0.52
C GLY A 359 -6.08 -12.29 0.46
N GLU A 360 -5.44 -13.46 0.42
CA GLU A 360 -5.61 -14.50 1.44
C GLU A 360 -4.82 -14.19 2.71
N ILE A 361 -5.42 -14.47 3.87
CA ILE A 361 -4.70 -14.45 5.15
C ILE A 361 -4.04 -15.79 5.41
N SER A 362 -2.79 -15.73 5.86
CA SER A 362 -1.98 -16.91 6.12
C SER A 362 -1.22 -16.77 7.43
N GLN A 363 -1.12 -17.85 8.19
CA GLN A 363 -0.30 -17.92 9.39
C GLN A 363 1.13 -18.28 9.03
N LEU A 364 2.09 -17.51 9.56
CA LEU A 364 3.52 -17.74 9.38
C LEU A 364 4.14 -18.21 10.70
N SER A 365 5.02 -19.21 10.63
CA SER A 365 5.72 -19.74 11.79
C SER A 365 7.14 -19.18 11.85
N ILE A 366 7.44 -18.42 12.89
CA ILE A 366 8.81 -17.96 13.17
C ILE A 366 9.54 -19.06 13.92
N ILE A 367 10.68 -19.49 13.39
CA ILE A 367 11.48 -20.62 13.90
C ILE A 367 12.81 -20.19 14.52
N GLY A 368 13.09 -18.89 14.53
CA GLY A 368 14.30 -18.33 15.12
C GLY A 368 14.57 -16.91 14.61
N CYS A 369 15.68 -16.34 15.08
CA CYS A 369 16.14 -15.04 14.63
C CYS A 369 17.56 -15.12 14.08
N VAL A 370 17.91 -14.18 13.21
CA VAL A 370 19.26 -14.00 12.67
C VAL A 370 19.68 -12.57 12.94
N ILE A 371 20.84 -12.43 13.58
CA ILE A 371 21.47 -11.15 13.88
C ILE A 371 22.73 -11.07 13.03
N THR A 372 22.86 -10.00 12.26
CA THR A 372 24.07 -9.64 11.49
C THR A 372 24.50 -8.23 11.88
N ASN A 373 25.63 -7.75 11.35
CA ASN A 373 26.08 -6.37 11.57
C ASN A 373 25.00 -5.35 11.28
N ASP A 374 24.26 -5.53 10.18
CA ASP A 374 23.34 -4.51 9.68
C ASP A 374 21.87 -4.82 9.93
N THR A 375 21.54 -6.06 10.33
CA THR A 375 20.14 -6.51 10.39
C THR A 375 19.85 -7.41 11.58
N PHE A 376 18.64 -7.27 12.10
CA PHE A 376 18.03 -8.24 13.00
C PHE A 376 16.73 -8.72 12.38
N SER A 377 16.65 -10.00 12.05
CA SER A 377 15.58 -10.57 11.24
C SER A 377 15.01 -11.84 11.87
N ALA A 378 13.76 -12.16 11.52
CA ALA A 378 13.12 -13.41 11.89
C ALA A 378 13.26 -14.44 10.75
N ARG A 379 13.52 -15.69 11.11
CA ARG A 379 13.45 -16.83 10.19
C ARG A 379 12.04 -17.40 10.21
N VAL A 380 11.46 -17.54 9.03
CA VAL A 380 10.10 -18.06 8.85
C VAL A 380 10.16 -19.41 8.14
N SER A 381 9.40 -20.38 8.65
CA SER A 381 9.15 -21.66 8.01
C SER A 381 7.89 -21.57 7.13
N LEU A 382 8.00 -22.01 5.88
CA LEU A 382 6.91 -21.98 4.90
C LEU A 382 6.30 -23.37 4.72
N THR A 383 4.98 -23.45 4.80
CA THR A 383 4.20 -24.64 4.45
C THR A 383 4.36 -25.00 2.97
N LYS A 384 3.92 -26.21 2.55
CA LYS A 384 3.91 -26.59 1.12
C LYS A 384 3.14 -25.58 0.26
N LYS A 385 1.98 -25.09 0.73
CA LYS A 385 1.17 -24.07 0.05
C LYS A 385 1.91 -22.73 -0.07
N GLN A 386 2.54 -22.26 1.01
CA GLN A 386 3.30 -21.00 0.99
C GLN A 386 4.58 -21.09 0.13
N ARG A 387 5.25 -22.25 0.11
CA ARG A 387 6.40 -22.50 -0.78
C ARG A 387 6.03 -22.40 -2.26
N ALA A 388 4.80 -22.77 -2.64
CA ALA A 388 4.33 -22.58 -4.02
C ALA A 388 4.19 -21.10 -4.42
N LEU A 389 4.17 -20.19 -3.44
CA LEU A 389 4.17 -18.74 -3.65
C LEU A 389 5.58 -18.14 -3.58
N TRP A 390 6.61 -18.94 -3.31
CA TRP A 390 7.98 -18.45 -3.24
C TRP A 390 8.58 -18.40 -4.65
N MET A 391 9.20 -17.29 -5.03
CA MET A 391 9.92 -17.21 -6.31
C MET A 391 11.18 -18.08 -6.22
N ASN A 392 11.23 -19.16 -6.99
CA ASN A 392 12.39 -20.06 -7.02
C ASN A 392 13.55 -19.43 -7.81
N ASP A 393 14.77 -19.59 -7.28
CA ASP A 393 16.03 -19.07 -7.87
C ASP A 393 16.29 -19.57 -9.30
N ASN A 394 15.69 -20.69 -9.71
CA ASN A 394 15.83 -21.22 -11.08
C ASN A 394 15.05 -20.42 -12.13
N GLN A 395 14.12 -19.54 -11.73
CA GLN A 395 13.32 -18.73 -12.67
C GLN A 395 13.94 -17.38 -13.01
N THR A 396 15.04 -16.97 -12.37
CA THR A 396 15.65 -15.64 -12.56
C THR A 396 16.82 -15.61 -13.55
N GLY A 397 17.26 -16.76 -14.09
CA GLY A 397 18.38 -16.82 -15.05
C GLY A 397 19.71 -16.25 -14.52
N GLN A 398 19.77 -15.87 -13.24
CA GLN A 398 20.93 -15.29 -12.59
C GLN A 398 21.22 -16.10 -11.33
N GLN A 399 22.34 -16.83 -11.34
CA GLN A 399 22.98 -17.27 -10.11
C GLN A 399 23.31 -16.02 -9.28
N GLN A 400 22.51 -15.72 -8.26
CA GLN A 400 22.92 -14.79 -7.22
C GLN A 400 23.29 -15.55 -5.94
N ARG A 401 24.49 -15.20 -5.45
CA ARG A 401 25.07 -15.61 -4.18
C ARG A 401 24.05 -15.46 -3.05
N LYS A 402 23.89 -16.54 -2.26
CA LYS A 402 23.13 -16.66 -1.00
C LYS A 402 22.99 -15.31 -0.27
N ARG A 403 21.87 -14.62 -0.45
CA ARG A 403 21.42 -13.54 0.45
C ARG A 403 19.95 -13.80 0.78
N GLY A 404 19.72 -14.27 2.01
CA GLY A 404 18.40 -14.58 2.57
C GLY A 404 17.95 -16.01 2.30
N THR A 405 18.24 -16.93 3.22
CA THR A 405 17.72 -18.30 3.16
C THR A 405 16.43 -18.41 3.98
N CYS A 406 15.29 -18.61 3.30
CA CYS A 406 14.18 -19.33 3.92
C CYS A 406 14.58 -20.81 3.92
N SER A 407 14.77 -21.38 5.11
CA SER A 407 15.26 -22.76 5.23
C SER A 407 14.16 -23.76 4.85
N LYS A 408 14.47 -24.64 3.91
CA LYS A 408 13.71 -25.87 3.69
C LYS A 408 13.90 -26.76 4.92
N THR A 409 12.86 -26.95 5.72
CA THR A 409 12.76 -28.15 6.54
C THR A 409 12.13 -29.24 5.67
N ASN A 410 12.80 -30.38 5.61
CA ASN A 410 12.28 -31.62 5.02
C ASN A 410 11.14 -32.17 5.88
#